data_AF-A0A8J4B1G4-F1
#
_entry.id   AF-A0A8J4B1G4-F1
#
_cell.length_a   1.000
_cell.length_b   1.000
_cell.length_c   1.000
_cell.angle_alpha   90.00
_cell.angle_beta   90.00
_cell.angle_gamma   90.00
#
_symmetry.space_group_name_H-M   'P 1'
#
loop_
_entity.id
_entity.type
_entity.pdbx_description
1 polymer ?
#
loop_
_entity_poly.entity_id
_entity_poly.type
_entity_poly.pdbx_seq_one_letter_code
_entity_poly.pdbx_strand_id
1 'polypeptide(L)'
;MDALTVSPGGVLEVRNVRKGRSLYTSRLVKGGEIIIDEAPLLLLVAPEMAQSTCIACLRAVRPKERIECSVCFQACFCSPSCQLVAQGTPWLHSVPLCSAYKQLAALGLSTDDQAQLRYLLHALALRHAGTPESERRFAALCSLVGEPTEAEHAVAGRLAPYLKAILAGLNAVESFSLSGEELAMLLRKEQLNSYGVLASQQQVAAAAALQIGISGVCGSGGGTTCGGGVSAGCSSNNGGAEMTPGEGEDGERRLRGSALYAQASLVNHECLPNVARFDFFDSSRSNSTHVTFRALHDLPPGTELAQSYVPLHWSLAERQAQCRDVYGFDCTCPRCQTESQWNDDEGEDDDESEWETDTSDEDLETDDAAVAAAGEAATEQSRDAGDPGPCGDQEVEMQDAQPIVRAPPGEEGPLEPTYLRLFLLKYMCAAPGCFGTAAPVKPGSTLLECNVCGRTRSEREFLRELERSQQQQLQLQLQLQQKKSTTRPRSVR
;
A
#
# COMPACT_ATOMS: atom_id res chain seq x y z
N MET A 1 16.97 26.99 17.96
CA MET A 1 17.26 26.76 16.53
C MET A 1 18.12 25.53 16.50
N ASP A 2 17.49 24.36 16.55
CA ASP A 2 18.22 23.12 16.76
C ASP A 2 18.54 22.51 15.39
N ALA A 3 19.84 22.42 15.12
CA ALA A 3 20.38 22.00 13.85
C ALA A 3 19.97 20.56 13.52
N LEU A 4 19.13 20.50 12.51
CA LEU A 4 18.66 19.36 11.73
C LEU A 4 19.77 18.36 11.44
N THR A 5 19.60 17.13 11.90
CA THR A 5 20.43 16.00 11.50
C THR A 5 20.24 15.81 10.00
N VAL A 6 21.27 16.15 9.22
CA VAL A 6 21.32 15.91 7.78
C VAL A 6 21.24 14.41 7.56
N SER A 7 20.20 13.93 6.88
CA SER A 7 20.11 12.53 6.53
C SER A 7 21.29 12.14 5.62
N PRO A 8 21.76 10.89 5.63
CA PRO A 8 22.79 10.43 4.68
C PRO A 8 22.37 10.78 3.24
N GLY A 9 23.12 11.67 2.59
CA GLY A 9 22.84 12.14 1.22
C GLY A 9 22.55 13.64 1.06
N GLY A 10 22.34 14.40 2.15
CA GLY A 10 22.23 15.86 2.08
C GLY A 10 20.95 16.44 1.46
N VAL A 11 19.98 15.57 1.11
CA VAL A 11 18.73 15.96 0.45
C VAL A 11 17.59 16.21 1.44
N LEU A 12 17.67 15.63 2.65
CA LEU A 12 16.61 15.72 3.65
C LEU A 12 17.09 16.27 5.00
N GLU A 13 16.16 16.94 5.67
CA GLU A 13 16.32 17.52 6.99
C GLU A 13 15.18 17.03 7.91
N VAL A 14 15.52 16.59 9.13
CA VAL A 14 14.54 16.09 10.11
C VAL A 14 13.99 17.22 11.00
N ARG A 15 12.83 17.79 10.69
CA ARG A 15 12.21 18.86 11.49
C ARG A 15 11.25 18.29 12.52
N ASN A 16 11.18 18.90 13.69
CA ASN A 16 10.16 18.59 14.69
C ASN A 16 9.03 19.63 14.59
N VAL A 17 7.87 19.20 14.12
CA VAL A 17 6.69 20.04 13.86
C VAL A 17 5.47 19.47 14.58
N ARG A 18 4.26 19.97 14.30
CA ARG A 18 3.00 19.49 14.92
C ARG A 18 2.82 17.96 14.82
N LYS A 19 3.27 17.34 13.72
CA LYS A 19 3.23 15.89 13.46
C LYS A 19 4.38 15.10 14.11
N GLY A 20 5.23 15.74 14.92
CA GLY A 20 6.46 15.16 15.44
C GLY A 20 7.64 15.28 14.47
N ARG A 21 8.56 14.30 14.51
CA ARG A 21 9.74 14.26 13.62
C ARG A 21 9.30 13.94 12.20
N SER A 22 9.67 14.81 11.27
CA SER A 22 9.20 14.77 9.88
C SER A 22 10.35 15.08 8.93
N LEU A 23 10.37 14.46 7.75
CA LEU A 23 11.40 14.71 6.73
C LEU A 23 11.00 15.85 5.81
N TYR A 24 11.91 16.79 5.58
CA TYR A 24 11.73 17.91 4.65
C TYR A 24 12.84 17.94 3.62
N THR A 25 12.53 18.35 2.38
CA THR A 25 13.53 18.56 1.33
C THR A 25 14.43 19.76 1.64
N SER A 26 15.75 19.60 1.50
CA SER A 26 16.72 20.72 1.60
C SER A 26 16.93 21.45 0.27
N ARG A 27 16.51 20.83 -0.84
CA ARG A 27 16.63 21.34 -2.21
C ARG A 27 15.43 20.94 -3.06
N LEU A 28 15.40 21.42 -4.30
CA LEU A 28 14.49 20.90 -5.32
C LEU A 28 14.80 19.42 -5.58
N VAL A 29 13.78 18.58 -5.44
CA VAL A 29 13.79 17.16 -5.83
C VAL A 29 12.95 17.01 -7.08
N LYS A 30 13.43 16.28 -8.08
CA LYS A 30 12.68 16.07 -9.33
C LYS A 30 11.74 14.87 -9.23
N GLY A 31 10.61 14.93 -9.94
CA GLY A 31 9.71 13.76 -10.07
C GLY A 31 10.47 12.54 -10.60
N GLY A 32 10.34 11.40 -9.92
CA GLY A 32 11.06 10.14 -10.19
C GLY A 32 12.43 10.01 -9.54
N GLU A 33 12.92 11.05 -8.86
CA GLU A 33 14.16 10.97 -8.10
C GLU A 33 14.00 10.04 -6.88
N ILE A 34 15.01 9.19 -6.65
CA ILE A 34 15.08 8.35 -5.46
C ILE A 34 15.58 9.22 -4.29
N ILE A 35 14.71 9.45 -3.31
CA ILE A 35 15.00 10.33 -2.16
C ILE A 35 15.46 9.52 -0.94
N ILE A 36 14.96 8.30 -0.80
CA ILE A 36 15.37 7.35 0.24
C ILE A 36 15.71 6.02 -0.44
N ASP A 37 16.87 5.47 -0.10
CA ASP A 37 17.29 4.10 -0.43
C ASP A 37 17.93 3.52 0.84
N GLU A 38 17.17 2.72 1.59
CA GLU A 38 17.53 2.34 2.95
C GLU A 38 17.44 0.83 3.19
N ALA A 39 18.51 0.26 3.75
CA ALA A 39 18.54 -1.11 4.22
C ALA A 39 17.72 -1.29 5.53
N PRO A 40 17.05 -2.43 5.72
CA PRO A 40 16.21 -2.68 6.88
C PRO A 40 17.04 -2.85 8.16
N LEU A 41 16.52 -2.32 9.27
CA LEU A 41 16.96 -2.63 10.63
C LEU A 41 16.77 -4.12 10.93
N LEU A 42 15.56 -4.63 10.67
CA LEU A 42 15.15 -6.02 10.81
C LEU A 42 14.25 -6.45 9.63
N LEU A 43 14.35 -7.73 9.26
CA LEU A 43 13.48 -8.42 8.29
C LEU A 43 12.84 -9.62 8.97
N LEU A 44 11.52 -9.75 8.84
CA LEU A 44 10.75 -10.81 9.47
C LEU A 44 9.88 -11.49 8.42
N VAL A 45 9.86 -12.82 8.42
CA VAL A 45 8.96 -13.61 7.57
C VAL A 45 7.68 -13.90 8.34
N ALA A 46 6.53 -13.70 7.70
CA ALA A 46 5.24 -14.07 8.27
C ALA A 46 5.22 -15.59 8.55
N PRO A 47 4.82 -16.06 9.75
CA PRO A 47 4.91 -17.47 10.11
C PRO A 47 4.27 -18.43 9.11
N GLU A 48 3.08 -18.08 8.61
CA GLU A 48 2.35 -18.82 7.57
C GLU A 48 3.05 -18.88 6.21
N MET A 49 3.97 -17.96 5.92
CA MET A 49 4.69 -17.86 4.64
C MET A 49 6.14 -18.36 4.73
N ALA A 50 6.55 -18.93 5.88
CA ALA A 50 7.92 -19.36 6.15
C ALA A 50 8.49 -20.38 5.15
N GLN A 51 7.63 -21.21 4.57
CA GLN A 51 8.01 -22.26 3.61
C GLN A 51 8.11 -21.79 2.16
N SER A 52 7.70 -20.55 1.87
CA SER A 52 7.69 -19.98 0.52
C SER A 52 8.38 -18.62 0.43
N THR A 53 9.05 -18.18 1.50
CA THR A 53 9.66 -16.86 1.60
C THR A 53 11.06 -16.96 2.19
N CYS A 54 12.04 -16.39 1.50
CA CYS A 54 13.43 -16.44 1.93
C CYS A 54 13.61 -15.63 3.21
N ILE A 55 14.09 -16.25 4.29
CA ILE A 55 14.32 -15.54 5.55
C ILE A 55 15.40 -14.45 5.45
N ALA A 56 16.33 -14.58 4.49
CA ALA A 56 17.43 -13.65 4.33
C ALA A 56 17.04 -12.35 3.60
N CYS A 57 16.09 -12.44 2.66
CA CYS A 57 15.80 -11.34 1.73
C CYS A 57 14.32 -11.15 1.40
N LEU A 58 13.40 -11.89 2.01
CA LEU A 58 11.95 -11.88 1.75
C LEU A 58 11.52 -12.18 0.30
N ARG A 59 12.45 -12.57 -0.59
CA ARG A 59 12.13 -13.04 -1.94
C ARG A 59 11.18 -14.24 -1.88
N ALA A 60 10.17 -14.25 -2.76
CA ALA A 60 9.33 -15.42 -2.98
C ALA A 60 10.19 -16.61 -3.46
N VAL A 61 10.03 -17.76 -2.81
CA VAL A 61 10.81 -18.96 -3.11
C VAL A 61 9.92 -19.99 -3.77
N ARG A 62 10.29 -20.38 -4.99
CA ARG A 62 9.60 -21.45 -5.72
C ARG A 62 10.00 -22.80 -5.13
N PRO A 63 9.10 -23.81 -5.12
CA PRO A 63 9.40 -25.14 -4.54
C PRO A 63 10.69 -25.78 -5.07
N LYS A 64 11.03 -25.59 -6.35
CA LYS A 64 12.25 -26.14 -6.98
C LYS A 64 13.54 -25.44 -6.54
N GLU A 65 13.46 -24.20 -6.08
CA GLU A 65 14.60 -23.38 -5.66
C GLU A 65 14.74 -23.33 -4.14
N ARG A 66 13.82 -23.96 -3.42
CA ARG A 66 13.73 -23.91 -1.96
C ARG A 66 14.85 -24.71 -1.32
N ILE A 67 15.66 -24.03 -0.53
CA ILE A 67 16.62 -24.64 0.38
C ILE A 67 16.05 -24.54 1.79
N GLU A 68 15.66 -25.66 2.37
CA GLU A 68 15.13 -25.71 3.73
C GLU A 68 16.26 -25.76 4.76
N CYS A 69 16.07 -25.09 5.90
CA CYS A 69 16.99 -25.22 7.02
C CYS A 69 16.88 -26.61 7.65
N SER A 70 17.97 -27.39 7.59
CA SER A 70 18.04 -28.77 8.10
C SER A 70 18.00 -28.91 9.63
N VAL A 71 18.06 -27.79 10.37
CA VAL A 71 18.09 -27.78 11.84
C VAL A 71 16.70 -27.49 12.42
N CYS A 72 16.11 -26.36 12.01
CA CYS A 72 14.82 -25.91 12.56
C CYS A 72 13.62 -26.33 11.72
N PHE A 73 13.78 -26.55 10.41
CA PHE A 73 12.68 -26.77 9.47
C PHE A 73 11.62 -25.64 9.43
N GLN A 74 11.93 -24.48 10.02
CA GLN A 74 11.04 -23.31 10.12
C GLN A 74 11.47 -22.13 9.24
N ALA A 75 12.53 -22.30 8.45
CA ALA A 75 13.09 -21.27 7.59
C ALA A 75 13.53 -21.87 6.26
N CYS A 76 13.35 -21.12 5.18
CA CYS A 76 13.87 -21.46 3.88
C CYS A 76 14.69 -20.31 3.27
N PHE A 77 15.51 -20.67 2.28
CA PHE A 77 16.39 -19.77 1.55
C PHE A 77 16.19 -19.96 0.05
N CYS A 78 16.40 -18.87 -0.68
CA CYS A 78 16.30 -18.88 -2.14
C CYS A 78 17.63 -19.18 -2.84
N SER A 79 18.74 -19.28 -2.10
CA SER A 79 20.07 -19.60 -2.61
C SER A 79 21.03 -19.98 -1.46
N PRO A 80 22.13 -20.72 -1.75
CA PRO A 80 23.15 -21.01 -0.75
C PRO A 80 23.80 -19.74 -0.17
N SER A 81 23.93 -18.68 -0.98
CA SER A 81 24.42 -17.38 -0.53
C SER A 81 23.51 -16.75 0.52
N CYS A 82 22.19 -16.79 0.32
CA CYS A 82 21.22 -16.31 1.31
C CYS A 82 21.28 -17.14 2.61
N GLN A 83 21.45 -18.45 2.50
CA GLN A 83 21.63 -19.31 3.67
C GLN A 83 22.86 -18.93 4.48
N LEU A 84 24.01 -18.74 3.80
CA LEU A 84 25.25 -18.35 4.44
C LEU A 84 25.14 -16.97 5.12
N VAL A 85 24.57 -15.98 4.43
CA VAL A 85 24.35 -14.63 4.97
C VAL A 85 23.45 -14.67 6.20
N ALA A 86 22.34 -15.42 6.15
CA ALA A 86 21.42 -15.51 7.27
C ALA A 86 22.04 -16.20 8.48
N GLN A 87 22.82 -17.26 8.28
CA GLN A 87 23.53 -17.96 9.35
C GLN A 87 24.69 -17.14 9.93
N GLY A 88 25.34 -16.31 9.11
CA GLY A 88 26.42 -15.41 9.53
C GLY A 88 25.95 -14.11 10.19
N THR A 89 24.65 -13.77 10.08
CA THR A 89 24.09 -12.54 10.65
C THR A 89 23.43 -12.82 12.00
N PRO A 90 23.94 -12.27 13.12
CA PRO A 90 23.48 -12.63 14.48
C PRO A 90 21.96 -12.48 14.70
N TRP A 91 21.34 -11.45 14.10
CA TRP A 91 19.93 -11.09 14.24
C TRP A 91 19.02 -11.56 13.09
N LEU A 92 19.48 -12.51 12.26
CA LEU A 92 18.67 -13.03 11.14
C LEU A 92 18.36 -14.53 11.29
N HIS A 93 19.35 -15.41 11.08
CA HIS A 93 19.16 -16.85 11.27
C HIS A 93 20.43 -17.52 11.79
N SER A 94 21.08 -16.88 12.76
CA SER A 94 22.22 -17.41 13.50
C SER A 94 21.87 -18.70 14.23
N VAL A 95 22.87 -19.46 14.68
CA VAL A 95 22.67 -20.73 15.39
C VAL A 95 21.71 -20.59 16.59
N PRO A 96 21.81 -19.57 17.46
CA PRO A 96 20.85 -19.37 18.55
C PRO A 96 19.42 -19.11 18.06
N LEU A 97 19.23 -18.24 17.06
CA LEU A 97 17.91 -17.96 16.49
C LEU A 97 17.31 -19.18 15.79
N CYS A 98 18.13 -19.98 15.11
CA CYS A 98 17.71 -21.23 14.50
C CYS A 98 17.16 -22.21 15.54
N SER A 99 17.87 -22.38 16.66
CA SER A 99 17.39 -23.19 17.79
C SER A 99 16.11 -22.62 18.40
N ALA A 100 16.01 -21.30 18.55
CA ALA A 100 14.81 -20.63 19.04
C ALA A 100 13.58 -20.89 18.15
N TYR A 101 13.74 -20.82 16.82
CA TYR A 101 12.68 -21.14 15.86
C TYR A 101 12.19 -22.59 16.00
N LYS A 102 13.11 -23.54 16.20
CA LYS A 102 12.77 -24.95 16.44
C LYS A 102 11.93 -25.13 17.70
N GLN A 103 12.30 -24.44 18.79
CA GLN A 103 11.55 -24.48 20.04
C GLN A 103 10.18 -23.82 19.90
N LEU A 104 10.12 -22.65 19.25
CA LEU A 104 8.88 -21.91 19.03
C LEU A 104 7.83 -22.74 18.27
N ALA A 105 8.25 -23.47 17.24
CA ALA A 105 7.35 -24.33 16.47
C ALA A 105 6.76 -25.49 17.28
N ALA A 106 7.42 -25.91 18.37
CA ALA A 106 6.93 -26.97 19.24
C ALA A 106 5.88 -26.47 20.27
N LEU A 107 5.71 -25.16 20.44
CA LEU A 107 4.84 -24.58 21.48
C LEU A 107 3.35 -24.50 21.08
N GLY A 108 3.02 -24.71 19.80
CA GLY A 108 1.62 -24.69 19.34
C GLY A 108 0.91 -23.34 19.52
N LEU A 109 1.66 -22.24 19.49
CA LEU A 109 1.14 -20.87 19.68
C LEU A 109 0.37 -20.38 18.44
N SER A 110 -0.47 -19.37 18.64
CA SER A 110 -1.14 -18.64 17.56
C SER A 110 -0.12 -18.05 16.57
N THR A 111 -0.52 -17.83 15.31
CA THR A 111 0.35 -17.20 14.30
C THR A 111 0.84 -15.83 14.77
N ASP A 112 -0.03 -15.04 15.42
CA ASP A 112 0.30 -13.71 15.92
C ASP A 112 1.34 -13.76 17.03
N ASP A 113 1.16 -14.63 18.03
CA ASP A 113 2.15 -14.81 19.10
C ASP A 113 3.47 -15.33 18.54
N GLN A 114 3.43 -16.21 17.53
CA GLN A 114 4.64 -16.66 16.84
C GLN A 114 5.35 -15.51 16.11
N ALA A 115 4.61 -14.63 15.43
CA ALA A 115 5.18 -13.48 14.74
C ALA A 115 5.84 -12.52 15.74
N GLN A 116 5.14 -12.17 16.82
CA GLN A 116 5.64 -11.28 17.88
C GLN A 116 6.85 -11.87 18.60
N LEU A 117 6.85 -13.18 18.91
CA LEU A 117 8.01 -13.83 19.50
C LEU A 117 9.21 -13.86 18.54
N ARG A 118 8.99 -14.09 17.25
CA ARG A 118 10.07 -14.01 16.24
C ARG A 118 10.64 -12.59 16.19
N TYR A 119 9.80 -11.56 16.16
CA TYR A 119 10.25 -10.18 16.20
C TYR A 119 11.12 -9.89 17.44
N LEU A 120 10.61 -10.21 18.65
CA LEU A 120 11.32 -9.98 19.90
C LEU A 120 12.66 -10.73 19.95
N LEU A 121 12.70 -11.99 19.49
CA LEU A 121 13.95 -12.77 19.40
C LEU A 121 14.97 -12.08 18.48
N HIS A 122 14.55 -11.58 17.32
CA HIS A 122 15.44 -10.88 16.40
C HIS A 122 15.92 -9.53 16.96
N ALA A 123 15.04 -8.75 17.60
CA ALA A 123 15.39 -7.49 18.24
C ALA A 123 16.39 -7.69 19.40
N LEU A 124 16.18 -8.73 20.21
CA LEU A 124 17.11 -9.09 21.28
C LEU A 124 18.42 -9.65 20.74
N ALA A 125 18.41 -10.48 19.70
CA ALA A 125 19.64 -10.93 19.04
C ALA A 125 20.43 -9.75 18.46
N LEU A 126 19.74 -8.74 17.92
CA LEU A 126 20.35 -7.50 17.45
C LEU A 126 20.99 -6.73 18.60
N ARG A 127 20.32 -6.60 19.74
CA ARG A 127 20.85 -5.93 20.94
C ARG A 127 22.15 -6.56 21.46
N HIS A 128 22.26 -7.89 21.43
CA HIS A 128 23.37 -8.61 22.07
C HIS A 128 24.50 -9.00 21.11
N ALA A 129 24.35 -8.74 19.81
CA ALA A 129 25.36 -9.11 18.82
C ALA A 129 26.72 -8.40 19.05
N GLY A 130 26.73 -7.24 19.70
CA GLY A 130 27.95 -6.57 20.16
C GLY A 130 28.87 -6.07 19.04
N THR A 131 28.34 -5.95 17.82
CA THR A 131 29.07 -5.34 16.69
C THR A 131 28.67 -3.88 16.53
N PRO A 132 29.54 -3.00 15.99
CA PRO A 132 29.19 -1.60 15.75
C PRO A 132 27.97 -1.43 14.84
N GLU A 133 27.74 -2.36 13.91
CA GLU A 133 26.53 -2.36 13.08
C GLU A 133 25.29 -2.68 13.90
N SER A 134 25.35 -3.70 14.75
CA SER A 134 24.24 -4.11 15.60
C SER A 134 23.83 -3.02 16.59
N GLU A 135 24.80 -2.34 17.20
CA GLU A 135 24.58 -1.23 18.13
C GLU A 135 23.88 -0.07 17.42
N ARG A 136 24.36 0.32 16.22
CA ARG A 136 23.71 1.38 15.44
C ARG A 136 22.29 1.01 15.04
N ARG A 137 22.06 -0.22 14.57
CA ARG A 137 20.73 -0.70 14.18
C ARG A 137 19.78 -0.78 15.38
N PHE A 138 20.25 -1.28 16.52
CA PHE A 138 19.43 -1.36 17.73
C PHE A 138 19.12 0.03 18.31
N ALA A 139 20.09 0.94 18.33
CA ALA A 139 19.84 2.33 18.72
C ALA A 139 18.82 3.01 17.80
N ALA A 140 18.90 2.78 16.49
CA ALA A 140 17.91 3.26 15.54
C ALA A 140 16.52 2.66 15.78
N LEU A 141 16.44 1.35 16.05
CA LEU A 141 15.20 0.65 16.42
C LEU A 141 14.56 1.26 17.68
N CYS A 142 15.35 1.50 18.73
CA CYS A 142 14.87 2.13 19.96
C CYS A 142 14.43 3.58 19.74
N SER A 143 14.99 4.28 18.75
CA SER A 143 14.62 5.66 18.41
C SER A 143 13.32 5.79 17.63
N LEU A 144 12.70 4.69 17.19
CA LEU A 144 11.41 4.71 16.48
C LEU A 144 10.27 5.20 17.39
N VAL A 145 9.25 5.79 16.78
CA VAL A 145 8.07 6.29 17.50
C VAL A 145 7.25 5.11 18.05
N GLY A 146 6.77 5.23 19.29
CA GLY A 146 5.90 4.25 19.90
C GLY A 146 6.18 4.12 21.38
N GLU A 147 5.27 4.68 22.18
CA GLU A 147 5.18 4.48 23.62
C GLU A 147 4.13 3.39 23.90
N PRO A 148 4.45 2.39 24.73
CA PRO A 148 3.58 1.24 24.94
C PRO A 148 2.30 1.62 25.66
N THR A 149 1.17 1.07 25.20
CA THR A 149 -0.12 1.18 25.89
C THR A 149 -0.32 -0.03 26.80
N GLU A 150 -1.41 -0.06 27.57
CA GLU A 150 -1.77 -1.23 28.38
C GLU A 150 -1.89 -2.52 27.54
N ALA A 151 -2.28 -2.40 26.26
CA ALA A 151 -2.38 -3.53 25.35
C ALA A 151 -1.00 -4.17 25.09
N GLU A 152 0.04 -3.37 24.79
CA GLU A 152 1.38 -3.91 24.56
C GLU A 152 2.00 -4.47 25.83
N HIS A 153 1.70 -3.89 27.00
CA HIS A 153 2.12 -4.47 28.28
C HIS A 153 1.47 -5.83 28.53
N ALA A 154 0.18 -5.99 28.22
CA ALA A 154 -0.51 -7.27 28.36
C ALA A 154 0.08 -8.34 27.43
N VAL A 155 0.37 -7.97 26.17
CA VAL A 155 1.06 -8.87 25.21
C VAL A 155 2.46 -9.23 25.71
N ALA A 156 3.25 -8.26 26.14
CA ALA A 156 4.59 -8.49 26.69
C ALA A 156 4.56 -9.43 27.89
N GLY A 157 3.63 -9.23 28.82
CA GLY A 157 3.42 -10.10 29.98
C GLY A 157 3.06 -11.53 29.60
N ARG A 158 2.21 -11.70 28.57
CA ARG A 158 1.83 -13.02 28.02
C ARG A 158 3.00 -13.73 27.35
N LEU A 159 3.84 -13.01 26.61
CA LEU A 159 4.93 -13.58 25.80
C LEU A 159 6.23 -13.81 26.60
N ALA A 160 6.48 -13.03 27.65
CA ALA A 160 7.71 -13.07 28.42
C ALA A 160 8.08 -14.47 28.97
N PRO A 161 7.14 -15.30 29.48
CA PRO A 161 7.47 -16.66 29.95
C PRO A 161 8.03 -17.55 28.84
N TYR A 162 7.45 -17.50 27.64
CA TYR A 162 7.92 -18.27 26.49
C TYR A 162 9.31 -17.81 26.05
N LEU A 163 9.51 -16.50 25.97
CA LEU A 163 10.80 -15.92 25.61
C LEU A 163 11.89 -16.31 26.61
N LYS A 164 11.60 -16.25 27.91
CA LYS A 164 12.52 -16.67 28.97
C LYS A 164 12.87 -18.15 28.87
N ALA A 165 11.89 -19.02 28.61
CA ALA A 165 12.13 -20.45 28.44
C ALA A 165 13.02 -20.73 27.21
N ILE A 166 12.76 -20.06 26.09
CA ILE A 166 13.56 -20.20 24.86
C ILE A 166 15.00 -19.75 25.10
N LEU A 167 15.21 -18.56 25.67
CA LEU A 167 16.54 -18.03 25.96
C LEU A 167 17.29 -18.89 26.98
N ALA A 168 16.58 -19.54 27.92
CA ALA A 168 17.18 -20.49 28.84
C ALA A 168 17.80 -21.70 28.14
N GLY A 169 17.15 -22.22 27.11
CA GLY A 169 17.70 -23.30 26.29
C GLY A 169 18.90 -22.92 25.44
N LEU A 170 19.26 -21.63 25.32
CA LEU A 170 20.35 -21.14 24.49
C LEU A 170 21.65 -20.88 25.26
N ASN A 171 21.73 -21.22 26.55
CA ASN A 171 22.83 -20.83 27.47
C ASN A 171 23.08 -19.31 27.49
N ALA A 172 22.09 -18.51 27.13
CA ALA A 172 22.16 -17.05 27.08
C ALA A 172 21.77 -16.38 28.42
N VAL A 173 21.47 -17.17 29.46
CA VAL A 173 20.71 -16.72 30.64
C VAL A 173 21.44 -15.71 31.50
N GLU A 174 22.77 -15.71 31.53
CA GLU A 174 23.51 -14.85 32.47
C GLU A 174 23.60 -13.38 32.03
N SER A 175 23.16 -13.03 30.81
CA SER A 175 23.34 -11.68 30.24
C SER A 175 22.07 -10.97 29.74
N PHE A 176 20.92 -11.65 29.68
CA PHE A 176 19.67 -11.04 29.20
C PHE A 176 18.82 -10.54 30.38
N SER A 177 18.99 -9.28 30.76
CA SER A 177 17.94 -8.57 31.50
C SER A 177 16.76 -8.36 30.54
N LEU A 178 15.62 -8.98 30.85
CA LEU A 178 14.35 -8.80 30.13
C LEU A 178 13.40 -8.02 31.03
N SER A 179 13.19 -6.73 30.75
CA SER A 179 12.13 -5.98 31.41
C SER A 179 10.84 -6.10 30.59
N GLY A 180 9.69 -6.24 31.27
CA GLY A 180 8.39 -6.22 30.59
C GLY A 180 8.16 -4.91 29.83
N GLU A 181 8.65 -3.80 30.38
CA GLU A 181 8.66 -2.48 29.77
C GLU A 181 9.37 -2.47 28.41
N GLU A 182 10.57 -3.02 28.33
CA GLU A 182 11.34 -3.06 27.08
C GLU A 182 10.64 -3.89 26.01
N LEU A 183 10.07 -5.04 26.39
CA LEU A 183 9.31 -5.87 25.47
C LEU A 183 8.08 -5.14 24.94
N ALA A 184 7.33 -4.46 25.81
CA ALA A 184 6.17 -3.66 25.42
C ALA A 184 6.57 -2.51 24.47
N MET A 185 7.65 -1.79 24.78
CA MET A 185 8.21 -0.75 23.92
C MET A 185 8.58 -1.29 22.53
N LEU A 186 9.28 -2.42 22.45
CA LEU A 186 9.67 -3.02 21.17
C LEU A 186 8.43 -3.42 20.36
N LEU A 187 7.45 -4.07 20.98
CA LEU A 187 6.19 -4.46 20.31
C LEU A 187 5.45 -3.25 19.75
N ARG A 188 5.34 -2.16 20.52
CA ARG A 188 4.69 -0.93 20.02
C ARG A 188 5.44 -0.33 18.84
N LYS A 189 6.78 -0.33 18.89
CA LYS A 189 7.61 0.19 17.79
C LYS A 189 7.47 -0.66 16.54
N GLU A 190 7.40 -1.99 16.65
CA GLU A 190 7.07 -2.85 15.51
C GLU A 190 5.71 -2.49 14.91
N GLN A 191 4.68 -2.41 15.74
CA GLN A 191 3.31 -2.17 15.30
C GLN A 191 3.17 -0.86 14.50
N LEU A 192 3.79 0.22 14.97
CA LEU A 192 3.66 1.55 14.35
C LEU A 192 4.60 1.79 13.16
N ASN A 193 5.71 1.05 13.05
CA ASN A 193 6.77 1.37 12.09
C ASN A 193 7.08 0.22 11.12
N SER A 194 6.41 -0.93 11.24
CA SER A 194 6.68 -2.08 10.37
C SER A 194 6.07 -1.90 8.98
N TYR A 195 6.90 -2.09 7.96
CA TYR A 195 6.50 -2.04 6.57
C TYR A 195 6.19 -3.45 6.09
N GLY A 196 4.91 -3.76 5.89
CA GLY A 196 4.51 -5.06 5.37
C GLY A 196 4.92 -5.24 3.91
N VAL A 197 5.24 -6.49 3.55
CA VAL A 197 5.63 -6.93 2.21
C VAL A 197 4.58 -7.90 1.68
N LEU A 198 3.93 -7.52 0.59
CA LEU A 198 2.86 -8.31 -0.01
C LEU A 198 3.41 -9.64 -0.58
N ALA A 199 2.66 -10.71 -0.40
CA ALA A 199 2.90 -11.97 -1.08
C ALA A 199 2.56 -11.85 -2.57
N SER A 200 3.32 -12.56 -3.41
CA SER A 200 2.96 -12.69 -4.84
C SER A 200 1.69 -13.52 -5.01
N GLN A 201 0.93 -13.30 -6.08
CA GLN A 201 -0.25 -14.11 -6.40
C GLN A 201 0.07 -15.62 -6.45
N GLN A 202 1.26 -15.99 -6.93
CA GLN A 202 1.72 -17.39 -6.95
C GLN A 202 1.87 -17.96 -5.53
N GLN A 203 2.39 -17.16 -4.58
CA GLN A 203 2.52 -17.57 -3.19
C GLN A 203 1.14 -17.70 -2.52
N VAL A 204 0.22 -16.76 -2.79
CA VAL A 204 -1.15 -16.82 -2.25
C VAL A 204 -1.88 -18.07 -2.76
N ALA A 205 -1.82 -18.35 -4.06
CA ALA A 205 -2.43 -19.54 -4.65
C ALA A 205 -1.83 -20.85 -4.10
N ALA A 206 -0.50 -20.91 -3.92
CA ALA A 206 0.15 -22.07 -3.35
C ALA A 206 -0.19 -22.28 -1.86
N ALA A 207 -0.33 -21.21 -1.09
CA ALA A 207 -0.74 -21.27 0.32
C ALA A 207 -2.20 -21.75 0.45
N ALA A 208 -3.10 -21.25 -0.40
CA ALA A 208 -4.50 -21.70 -0.43
C ALA A 208 -4.62 -23.20 -0.78
N ALA A 209 -3.82 -23.70 -1.72
CA ALA A 209 -3.80 -25.11 -2.09
C ALA A 209 -3.33 -26.05 -0.95
N LEU A 210 -2.51 -25.55 -0.02
CA LEU A 210 -2.07 -26.28 1.17
C LEU A 210 -3.10 -26.23 2.31
N GLN A 211 -4.04 -25.28 2.29
CA GLN A 211 -5.08 -25.08 3.31
C GLN A 211 -6.42 -25.78 2.99
N ILE A 212 -6.52 -26.54 1.89
CA ILE A 212 -7.66 -27.45 1.63
C ILE A 212 -7.57 -28.64 2.61
N GLY A 213 -8.00 -28.40 3.85
CA GLY A 213 -7.95 -29.39 4.93
C GLY A 213 -8.35 -28.91 6.32
N ILE A 214 -8.60 -27.62 6.55
CA ILE A 214 -9.12 -27.14 7.86
C ILE A 214 -10.19 -26.07 7.62
N SER A 215 -11.45 -26.45 7.80
CA SER A 215 -12.57 -25.51 7.94
C SER A 215 -12.39 -24.72 9.24
N GLY A 216 -11.85 -23.52 9.15
CA GLY A 216 -11.81 -22.56 10.25
C GLY A 216 -12.89 -21.51 10.05
N VAL A 217 -14.12 -21.82 10.44
CA VAL A 217 -15.17 -20.82 10.66
C VAL A 217 -14.69 -19.91 11.79
N CYS A 218 -14.49 -18.63 11.50
CA CYS A 218 -14.28 -17.61 12.52
C CYS A 218 -15.58 -17.44 13.31
N GLY A 219 -15.63 -18.05 14.50
CA GLY A 219 -16.71 -17.86 15.46
C GLY A 219 -16.68 -16.43 16.00
N SER A 220 -17.82 -15.76 15.91
CA SER A 220 -18.12 -14.47 16.50
C SER A 220 -17.92 -14.52 18.02
N GLY A 221 -17.02 -13.69 18.57
CA GLY A 221 -16.91 -13.52 20.02
C GLY A 221 -15.65 -12.78 20.48
N GLY A 222 -15.83 -11.50 20.86
CA GLY A 222 -14.91 -10.77 21.75
C GLY A 222 -13.76 -10.04 21.08
N GLY A 223 -13.76 -8.71 21.19
CA GLY A 223 -12.77 -7.81 20.58
C GLY A 223 -11.32 -8.22 20.84
N THR A 224 -10.57 -8.42 19.76
CA THR A 224 -9.11 -8.45 19.74
C THR A 224 -8.69 -7.88 18.40
N THR A 225 -8.10 -6.69 18.41
CA THR A 225 -7.54 -6.02 17.25
C THR A 225 -6.36 -6.84 16.74
N CYS A 226 -6.43 -7.35 15.51
CA CYS A 226 -5.31 -7.98 14.82
C CYS A 226 -4.20 -6.95 14.60
N GLY A 227 -3.11 -7.05 15.37
CA GLY A 227 -1.90 -6.24 15.24
C GLY A 227 -1.07 -6.68 14.04
N GLY A 228 -1.60 -6.51 12.84
CA GLY A 228 -0.88 -6.72 11.58
C GLY A 228 -0.13 -5.46 11.18
N GLY A 229 1.19 -5.59 11.01
CA GLY A 229 2.06 -4.51 10.56
C GLY A 229 1.59 -3.80 9.28
N VAL A 230 1.93 -2.53 9.18
CA VAL A 230 1.32 -1.61 8.21
C VAL A 230 1.87 -1.84 6.81
N SER A 231 1.11 -2.55 5.98
CA SER A 231 1.14 -2.31 4.53
C SER A 231 0.10 -1.26 4.20
N ALA A 232 0.52 -0.23 3.48
CA ALA A 232 -0.37 0.45 2.55
C ALA A 232 -0.93 -0.62 1.58
N GLY A 233 -2.07 -1.22 1.94
CA GLY A 233 -2.74 -2.26 1.17
C GLY A 233 -2.86 -3.67 1.77
N CYS A 234 -2.71 -3.91 3.08
CA CYS A 234 -3.24 -5.14 3.70
C CYS A 234 -4.56 -4.84 4.42
N SER A 235 -5.67 -5.19 3.79
CA SER A 235 -6.99 -5.18 4.42
C SER A 235 -7.07 -6.32 5.43
N SER A 236 -7.62 -6.04 6.61
CA SER A 236 -8.53 -6.95 7.29
C SER A 236 -9.85 -6.20 7.40
N ASN A 237 -10.86 -6.63 6.64
CA ASN A 237 -12.20 -6.04 6.69
C ASN A 237 -12.84 -6.36 8.05
N ASN A 238 -13.13 -5.33 8.84
CA ASN A 238 -14.13 -5.39 9.91
C ASN A 238 -15.18 -4.30 9.64
N GLY A 239 -16.01 -4.54 8.62
CA GLY A 239 -17.20 -3.75 8.33
C GLY A 239 -18.39 -4.69 8.26
N GLY A 240 -19.26 -4.65 9.27
CA GLY A 240 -20.55 -5.33 9.22
C GLY A 240 -21.44 -4.62 8.19
N ALA A 241 -21.60 -5.23 7.03
CA ALA A 241 -22.68 -4.94 6.09
C ALA A 241 -23.17 -6.29 5.53
N GLU A 242 -24.48 -6.50 5.58
CA GLU A 242 -25.13 -7.71 5.08
C GLU A 242 -24.74 -7.99 3.62
N MET A 243 -24.31 -9.22 3.34
CA MET A 243 -23.92 -9.65 2.00
C MET A 243 -25.13 -9.72 1.06
N THR A 244 -25.10 -8.92 0.00
CA THR A 244 -25.82 -9.22 -1.24
C THR A 244 -25.00 -10.23 -2.06
N PRO A 245 -25.59 -11.33 -2.57
CA PRO A 245 -24.85 -12.34 -3.31
C PRO A 245 -24.71 -11.92 -4.78
N GLY A 246 -23.53 -11.45 -5.19
CA GLY A 246 -23.31 -11.09 -6.60
C GLY A 246 -21.94 -10.58 -7.04
N GLU A 247 -20.99 -10.29 -6.14
CA GLU A 247 -19.69 -9.71 -6.52
C GLU A 247 -18.53 -10.60 -6.08
N GLY A 248 -17.58 -10.82 -7.00
CA GLY A 248 -16.55 -11.85 -6.92
C GLY A 248 -15.60 -11.71 -5.73
N GLU A 249 -15.09 -12.86 -5.27
CA GLU A 249 -14.13 -13.01 -4.17
C GLU A 249 -12.89 -12.10 -4.37
N ASP A 250 -12.89 -10.92 -3.75
CA ASP A 250 -11.69 -10.09 -3.63
C ASP A 250 -10.68 -10.80 -2.71
N GLY A 251 -9.79 -11.58 -3.32
CA GLY A 251 -8.76 -12.34 -2.61
C GLY A 251 -7.89 -11.45 -1.71
N GLU A 252 -8.01 -11.64 -0.40
CA GLU A 252 -7.30 -10.87 0.61
C GLU A 252 -5.77 -10.95 0.38
N ARG A 253 -5.12 -9.78 0.28
CA ARG A 253 -3.68 -9.71 -0.01
C ARG A 253 -2.88 -10.07 1.24
N ARG A 254 -2.36 -11.29 1.27
CA ARG A 254 -1.55 -11.79 2.38
C ARG A 254 -0.16 -11.14 2.42
N LEU A 255 0.35 -10.93 3.64
CA LEU A 255 1.73 -10.52 3.86
C LEU A 255 2.66 -11.75 3.85
N ARG A 256 3.79 -11.64 3.17
CA ARG A 256 4.86 -12.66 3.28
C ARG A 256 5.90 -12.33 4.35
N GLY A 257 5.92 -11.08 4.80
CA GLY A 257 6.85 -10.61 5.82
C GLY A 257 6.72 -9.13 6.07
N SER A 258 7.58 -8.61 6.93
CA SER A 258 7.68 -7.21 7.29
C SER A 258 9.14 -6.78 7.42
N ALA A 259 9.35 -5.47 7.36
CA ALA A 259 10.65 -4.84 7.50
C ALA A 259 10.54 -3.57 8.34
N LEU A 260 11.57 -3.26 9.13
CA LEU A 260 11.67 -2.02 9.90
C LEU A 260 12.80 -1.16 9.34
N TYR A 261 12.59 0.14 9.24
CA TYR A 261 13.52 1.10 8.63
C TYR A 261 13.64 2.34 9.52
N ALA A 262 14.79 2.99 9.56
CA ALA A 262 14.98 4.15 10.44
C ALA A 262 14.50 5.44 9.78
N GLN A 263 14.97 5.74 8.56
CA GLN A 263 14.61 6.95 7.84
C GLN A 263 13.21 6.87 7.23
N ALA A 264 12.84 5.73 6.65
CA ALA A 264 11.50 5.58 6.06
C ALA A 264 10.39 5.83 7.10
N SER A 265 10.59 5.39 8.35
CA SER A 265 9.64 5.60 9.46
C SER A 265 9.46 7.07 9.89
N LEU A 266 10.25 8.01 9.33
CA LEU A 266 10.08 9.45 9.51
C LEU A 266 9.22 10.09 8.41
N VAL A 267 8.81 9.33 7.39
CA VAL A 267 7.92 9.82 6.33
C VAL A 267 6.48 9.74 6.83
N ASN A 268 5.87 10.91 7.05
CA ASN A 268 4.52 11.01 7.59
C ASN A 268 3.42 10.60 6.61
N HIS A 269 2.21 10.48 7.15
CA HIS A 269 0.99 10.20 6.41
C HIS A 269 0.41 11.46 5.76
N GLU A 270 0.05 11.37 4.47
CA GLU A 270 -1.01 12.20 3.85
C GLU A 270 -1.84 11.39 2.84
N CYS A 271 -3.14 11.71 2.71
CA CYS A 271 -4.02 11.05 1.72
C CYS A 271 -3.80 11.54 0.28
N LEU A 272 -2.89 12.51 0.09
CA LEU A 272 -2.29 12.92 -1.19
C LEU A 272 -0.77 12.87 -1.05
N PRO A 273 -0.18 11.68 -1.16
CA PRO A 273 1.25 11.51 -0.94
C PRO A 273 2.05 12.25 -2.01
N ASN A 274 3.28 12.62 -1.72
CA ASN A 274 4.21 13.19 -2.70
C ASN A 274 5.43 12.28 -2.98
N VAL A 275 5.51 11.16 -2.25
CA VAL A 275 6.45 10.06 -2.50
C VAL A 275 5.75 8.71 -2.55
N ALA A 276 6.26 7.80 -3.37
CA ALA A 276 5.81 6.41 -3.44
C ALA A 276 6.93 5.47 -3.00
N ARG A 277 6.58 4.53 -2.10
CA ARG A 277 7.44 3.42 -1.65
C ARG A 277 7.50 2.34 -2.71
N PHE A 278 8.69 1.95 -3.15
CA PHE A 278 8.96 0.81 -4.01
C PHE A 278 9.81 -0.22 -3.24
N ASP A 279 9.45 -1.49 -3.42
CA ASP A 279 10.19 -2.63 -2.87
C ASP A 279 10.63 -3.55 -4.02
N PHE A 280 11.85 -4.10 -3.94
CA PHE A 280 12.42 -4.93 -5.01
C PHE A 280 12.87 -6.31 -4.52
N PHE A 281 12.18 -6.86 -3.53
CA PHE A 281 12.51 -8.14 -2.89
C PHE A 281 12.61 -9.33 -3.87
N ASP A 282 11.82 -9.32 -4.95
CA ASP A 282 11.84 -10.38 -5.97
C ASP A 282 12.83 -10.14 -7.11
N SER A 283 13.54 -9.01 -7.09
CA SER A 283 14.57 -8.69 -8.08
C SER A 283 15.86 -9.45 -7.82
N SER A 284 16.68 -9.64 -8.86
CA SER A 284 18.04 -10.20 -8.73
C SER A 284 19.07 -9.21 -8.22
N ARG A 285 18.64 -8.04 -7.69
CA ARG A 285 19.53 -6.96 -7.25
C ARG A 285 20.19 -7.29 -5.92
N SER A 286 21.44 -6.86 -5.75
CA SER A 286 22.19 -7.02 -4.49
C SER A 286 21.55 -6.26 -3.31
N ASN A 287 20.86 -5.15 -3.58
CA ASN A 287 20.13 -4.34 -2.60
C ASN A 287 18.61 -4.59 -2.63
N SER A 288 18.17 -5.80 -2.99
CA SER A 288 16.74 -6.17 -3.10
C SER A 288 15.92 -5.98 -1.83
N THR A 289 16.57 -5.91 -0.66
CA THR A 289 15.92 -5.71 0.65
C THR A 289 15.72 -4.25 1.04
N HIS A 290 16.30 -3.32 0.27
CA HIS A 290 16.17 -1.90 0.54
C HIS A 290 14.74 -1.41 0.25
N VAL A 291 14.26 -0.49 1.08
CA VAL A 291 13.09 0.32 0.75
C VAL A 291 13.54 1.52 -0.07
N THR A 292 12.83 1.82 -1.15
CA THR A 292 13.12 2.96 -2.01
C THR A 292 11.93 3.91 -2.04
N PHE A 293 12.13 5.21 -1.85
CA PHE A 293 11.09 6.23 -2.05
C PHE A 293 11.40 7.08 -3.27
N ARG A 294 10.44 7.18 -4.19
CA ARG A 294 10.53 8.06 -5.37
C ARG A 294 9.56 9.22 -5.26
N ALA A 295 10.00 10.42 -5.64
CA ALA A 295 9.12 11.59 -5.76
C ALA A 295 8.08 11.36 -6.86
N LEU A 296 6.81 11.71 -6.62
CA LEU A 296 5.76 11.64 -7.65
C LEU A 296 5.89 12.78 -8.68
N HIS A 297 6.29 13.95 -8.21
CA HIS A 297 6.46 15.17 -8.97
C HIS A 297 7.61 15.99 -8.38
N ASP A 298 7.89 17.15 -8.96
CA ASP A 298 8.89 18.07 -8.44
C ASP A 298 8.48 18.56 -7.03
N LEU A 299 9.42 18.50 -6.07
CA LEU A 299 9.24 18.93 -4.69
C LEU A 299 10.21 20.10 -4.42
N PRO A 300 9.71 21.33 -4.23
CA PRO A 300 10.53 22.48 -3.87
C PRO A 300 11.30 22.27 -2.55
N PRO A 301 12.39 23.01 -2.28
CA PRO A 301 13.02 23.02 -0.96
C PRO A 301 12.01 23.41 0.14
N GLY A 302 12.08 22.75 1.29
CA GLY A 302 11.19 22.96 2.42
C GLY A 302 9.86 22.21 2.33
N THR A 303 9.70 21.29 1.38
CA THR A 303 8.50 20.44 1.26
C THR A 303 8.60 19.24 2.20
N GLU A 304 7.56 18.97 3.00
CA GLU A 304 7.47 17.76 3.83
C GLU A 304 7.34 16.53 2.92
N LEU A 305 8.07 15.44 3.18
CA LEU A 305 7.83 14.16 2.52
C LEU A 305 6.65 13.45 3.18
N ALA A 306 5.68 13.05 2.37
CA ALA A 306 4.50 12.32 2.82
C ALA A 306 4.19 11.13 1.91
N GLN A 307 3.92 9.98 2.52
CA GLN A 307 3.37 8.79 1.86
C GLN A 307 1.95 8.54 2.37
N SER A 308 1.18 7.69 1.69
CA SER A 308 -0.10 7.22 2.24
C SER A 308 0.13 5.95 3.04
N TYR A 309 -0.42 5.93 4.25
CA TYR A 309 -0.41 4.75 5.14
C TYR A 309 -1.61 3.85 4.88
N VAL A 310 -2.65 4.41 4.28
CA VAL A 310 -3.91 3.75 3.96
C VAL A 310 -4.11 3.70 2.44
N PRO A 311 -4.92 2.78 1.91
CA PRO A 311 -5.27 2.78 0.51
C PRO A 311 -5.94 4.08 0.06
N LEU A 312 -5.51 4.61 -1.09
CA LEU A 312 -6.00 5.90 -1.59
C LEU A 312 -7.46 5.88 -2.07
N HIS A 313 -8.01 4.69 -2.33
CA HIS A 313 -9.38 4.52 -2.81
C HIS A 313 -10.43 4.48 -1.70
N TRP A 314 -10.00 4.34 -0.44
CA TRP A 314 -10.92 4.35 0.72
C TRP A 314 -11.61 5.71 0.87
N SER A 315 -12.83 5.68 1.40
CA SER A 315 -13.63 6.85 1.75
C SER A 315 -12.97 7.69 2.84
N LEU A 316 -13.40 8.94 3.02
CA LEU A 316 -12.90 9.79 4.10
C LEU A 316 -13.08 9.13 5.47
N ALA A 317 -14.26 8.56 5.73
CA ALA A 317 -14.59 7.92 7.00
C ALA A 317 -13.64 6.74 7.32
N GLU A 318 -13.43 5.84 6.36
CA GLU A 318 -12.53 4.70 6.50
C GLU A 318 -11.09 5.13 6.75
N ARG A 319 -10.59 6.12 5.98
CA ARG A 319 -9.22 6.63 6.16
C ARG A 319 -9.03 7.28 7.53
N GLN A 320 -10.01 8.05 8.00
CA GLN A 320 -9.96 8.70 9.31
C GLN A 320 -10.05 7.70 10.47
N ALA A 321 -10.93 6.70 10.37
CA ALA A 321 -11.04 5.62 11.35
C ALA A 321 -9.70 4.89 11.49
N GLN A 322 -9.09 4.47 10.36
CA GLN A 322 -7.79 3.81 10.38
C GLN A 322 -6.66 4.68 10.97
N CYS A 323 -6.64 5.98 10.64
CA CYS A 323 -5.66 6.92 11.21
C CYS A 323 -5.78 7.03 12.74
N ARG A 324 -7.01 7.10 13.27
CA ARG A 324 -7.26 7.15 14.71
C ARG A 324 -6.94 5.82 15.39
N ASP A 325 -7.50 4.72 14.90
CA ASP A 325 -7.53 3.45 15.60
C ASP A 325 -6.15 2.77 15.62
N VAL A 326 -5.38 2.91 14.55
CA VAL A 326 -4.06 2.26 14.43
C VAL A 326 -2.93 3.23 14.80
N TYR A 327 -2.99 4.47 14.30
CA TYR A 327 -1.87 5.42 14.42
C TYR A 327 -2.09 6.51 15.46
N GLY A 328 -3.31 6.65 16.00
CA GLY A 328 -3.60 7.60 17.08
C GLY A 328 -3.65 9.07 16.64
N PHE A 329 -3.98 9.37 15.38
CA PHE A 329 -4.12 10.76 14.91
C PHE A 329 -5.29 10.94 13.94
N ASP A 330 -5.83 12.16 13.87
CA ASP A 330 -6.79 12.58 12.83
C ASP A 330 -6.05 13.22 11.64
N CYS A 331 -6.34 12.76 10.43
CA CYS A 331 -5.65 13.27 9.24
C CYS A 331 -6.25 14.61 8.79
N THR A 332 -5.48 15.69 8.90
CA THR A 332 -5.91 17.04 8.48
C THR A 332 -5.33 17.44 7.13
N CYS A 333 -4.97 16.50 6.26
CA CYS A 333 -4.36 16.82 4.96
C CYS A 333 -5.34 17.55 4.01
N PRO A 334 -4.85 18.27 2.99
CA PRO A 334 -5.70 19.03 2.07
C PRO A 334 -6.83 18.23 1.42
N ARG A 335 -6.59 16.94 1.09
CA ARG A 335 -7.65 16.05 0.59
C ARG A 335 -8.74 15.79 1.60
N CYS A 336 -8.39 15.52 2.86
CA CYS A 336 -9.39 15.29 3.90
C CYS A 336 -10.22 16.55 4.15
N GLN A 337 -9.60 17.73 4.10
CA GLN A 337 -10.31 19.01 4.23
C GLN A 337 -11.24 19.30 3.05
N THR A 338 -10.85 18.93 1.82
CA THR A 338 -11.72 19.05 0.64
C THR A 338 -12.89 18.08 0.72
N GLU A 339 -12.62 16.80 0.99
CA GLU A 339 -13.66 15.76 1.04
C GLU A 339 -14.62 15.98 2.21
N SER A 340 -14.20 16.57 3.33
CA SER A 340 -15.11 16.89 4.45
C SER A 340 -16.13 17.98 4.13
N GLN A 341 -15.92 18.73 3.05
CA GLN A 341 -16.87 19.75 2.57
C GLN A 341 -17.85 19.17 1.54
N TRP A 342 -17.64 17.92 1.10
CA TRP A 342 -18.60 17.22 0.29
C TRP A 342 -19.68 16.75 1.25
N ASN A 343 -20.78 17.50 1.34
CA ASN A 343 -21.91 17.07 2.16
C ASN A 343 -22.41 15.71 1.67
N ASP A 344 -22.89 14.88 2.59
CA ASP A 344 -23.72 13.68 2.33
C ASP A 344 -25.10 14.04 1.69
N ASP A 345 -25.21 15.19 1.01
CA ASP A 345 -26.44 15.79 0.48
C ASP A 345 -26.83 15.21 -0.91
N GLU A 346 -26.39 13.98 -1.19
CA GLU A 346 -26.92 13.11 -2.24
C GLU A 346 -27.25 11.72 -1.67
N GLY A 347 -27.87 11.67 -0.49
CA GLY A 347 -28.16 10.41 0.21
C GLY A 347 -29.29 10.45 1.24
N GLU A 348 -30.43 11.09 0.94
CA GLU A 348 -31.73 10.78 1.56
C GLU A 348 -32.87 11.00 0.54
N ASP A 349 -32.84 10.26 -0.57
CA ASP A 349 -34.05 9.94 -1.37
C ASP A 349 -34.14 8.40 -1.47
N ASP A 350 -34.03 7.70 -0.33
CA ASP A 350 -34.63 6.37 -0.18
C ASP A 350 -36.14 6.59 0.03
N ASP A 351 -36.82 6.97 -1.06
CA ASP A 351 -38.28 6.91 -1.11
C ASP A 351 -38.61 5.44 -1.42
N GLU A 352 -38.92 4.70 -0.34
CA GLU A 352 -39.66 3.44 -0.38
C GLU A 352 -40.94 3.63 -1.20
N SER A 353 -40.85 3.48 -2.53
CA SER A 353 -42.03 3.25 -3.36
C SER A 353 -42.13 1.76 -3.65
N GLU A 354 -42.95 1.14 -2.80
CA GLU A 354 -43.72 -0.07 -3.04
C GLU A 354 -43.88 -0.40 -4.53
N TRP A 355 -43.04 -1.30 -5.04
CA TRP A 355 -43.39 -2.08 -6.22
C TRP A 355 -44.27 -3.25 -5.75
N GLU A 356 -45.52 -2.95 -5.43
CA GLU A 356 -46.54 -4.00 -5.41
C GLU A 356 -46.60 -4.61 -6.82
N THR A 357 -46.35 -5.91 -6.84
CA THR A 357 -46.53 -6.77 -8.00
C THR A 357 -48.03 -6.99 -8.16
N ASP A 358 -48.67 -6.21 -9.04
CA ASP A 358 -50.01 -6.58 -9.51
C ASP A 358 -49.89 -7.31 -10.84
N THR A 359 -49.98 -8.63 -10.72
CA THR A 359 -50.29 -9.55 -11.80
C THR A 359 -51.74 -9.35 -12.23
N SER A 360 -51.95 -8.87 -13.45
CA SER A 360 -53.13 -9.27 -14.21
C SER A 360 -52.82 -9.26 -15.70
N ASP A 361 -52.91 -10.45 -16.27
CA ASP A 361 -52.84 -10.79 -17.69
C ASP A 361 -53.72 -9.87 -18.56
N GLU A 362 -53.29 -9.61 -19.80
CA GLU A 362 -54.09 -9.98 -20.97
C GLU A 362 -53.23 -9.95 -22.24
N ASP A 363 -53.28 -11.10 -22.93
CA ASP A 363 -52.67 -11.44 -24.19
C ASP A 363 -52.99 -10.46 -25.32
N LEU A 364 -52.06 -10.26 -26.26
CA LEU A 364 -52.36 -10.30 -27.69
C LEU A 364 -51.06 -10.48 -28.49
N GLU A 365 -50.91 -11.68 -29.06
CA GLU A 365 -49.99 -12.04 -30.14
C GLU A 365 -50.29 -11.23 -31.42
N THR A 366 -49.26 -10.95 -32.24
CA THR A 366 -49.12 -11.46 -33.61
C THR A 366 -47.85 -10.92 -34.28
N ASP A 367 -46.97 -11.86 -34.62
CA ASP A 367 -46.34 -12.13 -35.92
C ASP A 367 -45.51 -11.10 -36.73
N ASP A 368 -44.36 -11.66 -37.15
CA ASP A 368 -43.73 -11.63 -38.48
C ASP A 368 -42.60 -10.65 -38.84
N ALA A 369 -41.41 -11.27 -38.83
CA ALA A 369 -40.54 -11.51 -39.98
C ALA A 369 -39.64 -10.39 -40.57
N ALA A 370 -38.40 -10.82 -40.81
CA ALA A 370 -37.27 -10.20 -41.48
C ALA A 370 -37.59 -9.60 -42.87
N VAL A 371 -36.69 -8.72 -43.38
CA VAL A 371 -35.77 -8.96 -44.53
C VAL A 371 -34.97 -7.68 -44.83
N ALA A 372 -33.75 -7.90 -45.33
CA ALA A 372 -32.68 -6.98 -45.69
C ALA A 372 -32.86 -6.18 -47.02
N ALA A 373 -31.77 -5.47 -47.38
CA ALA A 373 -31.38 -4.82 -48.65
C ALA A 373 -31.71 -3.30 -48.74
N ALA A 374 -30.76 -2.37 -48.87
CA ALA A 374 -29.64 -2.15 -49.83
C ALA A 374 -30.06 -1.48 -51.15
N GLY A 375 -29.31 -0.41 -51.51
CA GLY A 375 -29.33 0.31 -52.81
C GLY A 375 -30.19 1.59 -52.81
N GLU A 376 -29.88 2.71 -53.47
CA GLU A 376 -28.85 3.21 -54.38
C GLU A 376 -28.97 4.77 -54.34
N ALA A 377 -27.91 5.55 -54.17
CA ALA A 377 -27.13 6.27 -55.20
C ALA A 377 -27.92 7.20 -56.16
N ALA A 378 -27.62 8.52 -56.08
CA ALA A 378 -27.52 9.48 -57.20
C ALA A 378 -26.84 10.77 -56.66
N THR A 379 -25.56 11.10 -56.96
CA THR A 379 -25.03 11.87 -58.12
C THR A 379 -25.88 13.10 -58.46
N GLU A 380 -25.38 14.34 -58.49
CA GLU A 380 -24.28 14.97 -59.26
C GLU A 380 -24.34 16.50 -58.89
N GLN A 381 -23.31 17.36 -58.87
CA GLN A 381 -22.43 17.80 -59.96
C GLN A 381 -21.41 18.85 -59.45
N SER A 382 -20.23 18.80 -60.07
CA SER A 382 -19.04 19.70 -60.08
C SER A 382 -19.34 21.18 -60.41
N ARG A 383 -18.50 22.20 -60.10
CA ARG A 383 -17.18 22.64 -60.66
C ARG A 383 -16.69 23.82 -59.75
N ASP A 384 -15.43 24.24 -59.61
CA ASP A 384 -14.33 24.39 -60.57
C ASP A 384 -12.98 24.61 -59.82
N ALA A 385 -11.88 24.39 -60.53
CA ALA A 385 -10.51 24.26 -60.02
C ALA A 385 -9.65 25.54 -60.08
N GLY A 386 -8.61 25.59 -59.25
CA GLY A 386 -7.45 26.47 -59.38
C GLY A 386 -6.24 25.90 -58.62
N ASP A 387 -5.14 25.62 -59.34
CA ASP A 387 -3.82 25.10 -58.92
C ASP A 387 -2.75 26.06 -59.56
N PRO A 388 -1.43 26.17 -59.20
CA PRO A 388 -0.59 25.23 -58.44
C PRO A 388 0.54 25.74 -57.48
N GLY A 389 0.87 24.90 -56.48
CA GLY A 389 2.22 24.56 -55.94
C GLY A 389 2.96 25.50 -54.96
N PRO A 390 4.10 25.09 -54.34
CA PRO A 390 4.61 23.74 -54.04
C PRO A 390 4.95 23.50 -52.54
N CYS A 391 5.38 22.27 -52.26
CA CYS A 391 5.86 21.65 -51.02
C CYS A 391 6.52 22.54 -49.95
N GLY A 392 6.11 22.34 -48.71
CA GLY A 392 6.85 22.71 -47.50
C GLY A 392 6.42 21.81 -46.36
N ASP A 393 7.24 20.80 -46.06
CA ASP A 393 7.14 20.02 -44.83
C ASP A 393 7.25 20.98 -43.63
N GLN A 394 6.15 21.23 -42.94
CA GLN A 394 6.17 21.84 -41.61
C GLN A 394 5.85 20.75 -40.60
N GLU A 395 6.93 20.13 -40.12
CA GLU A 395 6.96 19.49 -38.82
C GLU A 395 6.39 20.49 -37.80
N VAL A 396 5.17 20.24 -37.33
CA VAL A 396 4.65 20.98 -36.18
C VAL A 396 5.38 20.42 -34.97
N GLU A 397 6.44 21.10 -34.57
CA GLU A 397 7.15 20.85 -33.31
C GLU A 397 6.13 20.76 -32.18
N MET A 398 6.02 19.57 -31.59
CA MET A 398 5.34 19.38 -30.31
C MET A 398 6.10 20.18 -29.26
N GLN A 399 5.70 21.43 -29.04
CA GLN A 399 6.19 22.25 -27.94
C GLN A 399 5.98 21.50 -26.63
N ASP A 400 7.06 21.43 -25.84
CA ASP A 400 7.18 20.72 -24.57
C ASP A 400 5.90 20.85 -23.73
N ALA A 401 5.15 19.75 -23.63
CA ALA A 401 4.01 19.65 -22.74
C ALA A 401 4.48 19.86 -21.31
N GLN A 402 4.20 21.04 -20.75
CA GLN A 402 4.44 21.29 -19.35
C GLN A 402 3.61 20.31 -18.50
N PRO A 403 4.14 19.82 -17.36
CA PRO A 403 3.40 18.88 -16.53
C PRO A 403 2.07 19.48 -16.10
N ILE A 404 0.98 18.80 -16.47
CA ILE A 404 -0.43 19.22 -16.29
C ILE A 404 -0.81 19.38 -14.81
N VAL A 405 -0.05 18.76 -13.90
CA VAL A 405 -0.26 18.85 -12.45
C VAL A 405 0.93 19.58 -11.84
N ARG A 406 0.74 20.85 -11.48
CA ARG A 406 1.67 21.58 -10.60
C ARG A 406 1.10 21.53 -9.19
N ALA A 407 1.88 21.07 -8.22
CA ALA A 407 1.49 21.14 -6.82
C ALA A 407 1.22 22.61 -6.44
N PRO A 408 0.09 22.95 -5.81
CA PRO A 408 -0.11 24.28 -5.27
C PRO A 408 0.99 24.55 -4.22
N PRO A 409 1.62 25.73 -4.23
CA PRO A 409 2.64 26.06 -3.26
C PRO A 409 2.03 26.24 -1.87
N GLY A 410 2.24 25.29 -0.97
CA GLY A 410 2.29 25.52 0.49
C GLY A 410 1.06 26.12 1.18
N GLU A 411 -0.14 26.08 0.58
CA GLU A 411 -1.35 26.56 1.25
C GLU A 411 -1.93 25.46 2.15
N GLU A 412 -1.89 25.68 3.48
CA GLU A 412 -2.66 24.91 4.46
C GLU A 412 -4.15 25.19 4.21
N GLY A 413 -4.80 24.44 3.32
CA GLY A 413 -6.21 24.64 2.98
C GLY A 413 -6.78 23.58 2.04
N PRO A 414 -8.11 23.60 1.79
CA PRO A 414 -8.75 22.69 0.85
C PRO A 414 -8.24 22.90 -0.57
N LEU A 415 -8.08 21.79 -1.29
CA LEU A 415 -7.74 21.79 -2.71
C LEU A 415 -8.97 22.03 -3.57
N GLU A 416 -8.73 22.62 -4.74
CA GLU A 416 -9.71 22.68 -5.81
C GLU A 416 -10.08 21.23 -6.26
N PRO A 417 -11.37 20.88 -6.37
CA PRO A 417 -11.80 19.50 -6.65
C PRO A 417 -11.26 18.91 -7.96
N THR A 418 -11.10 19.72 -9.01
CA THR A 418 -10.53 19.27 -10.29
C THR A 418 -9.07 18.87 -10.13
N TYR A 419 -8.27 19.62 -9.37
CA TYR A 419 -6.90 19.27 -9.02
C TYR A 419 -6.81 17.94 -8.29
N LEU A 420 -7.63 17.74 -7.25
CA LEU A 420 -7.69 16.48 -6.50
C LEU A 420 -7.98 15.30 -7.43
N ARG A 421 -8.98 15.43 -8.30
CA ARG A 421 -9.34 14.37 -9.26
C ARG A 421 -8.22 14.08 -10.27
N LEU A 422 -7.59 15.12 -10.82
CA LEU A 422 -6.46 14.97 -11.75
C LEU A 422 -5.27 14.30 -11.08
N PHE A 423 -4.98 14.65 -9.82
CA PHE A 423 -3.92 14.02 -9.04
C PHE A 423 -4.17 12.52 -8.89
N LEU A 424 -5.35 12.14 -8.42
CA LEU A 424 -5.70 10.72 -8.21
C LEU A 424 -5.68 9.95 -9.53
N LEU A 425 -6.26 10.51 -10.61
CA LEU A 425 -6.21 9.89 -11.94
C LEU A 425 -4.77 9.70 -12.45
N LYS A 426 -3.87 10.65 -12.19
CA LYS A 426 -2.48 10.63 -12.68
C LYS A 426 -1.55 9.74 -11.86
N TYR A 427 -1.70 9.72 -10.53
CA TYR A 427 -0.76 9.06 -9.64
C TYR A 427 -1.30 7.77 -9.00
N MET A 428 -2.58 7.42 -9.20
CA MET A 428 -3.08 6.08 -8.86
C MET A 428 -2.97 5.14 -10.07
N CYS A 429 -2.72 3.86 -9.78
CA CYS A 429 -2.67 2.83 -10.80
C CYS A 429 -4.06 2.55 -11.37
N ALA A 430 -4.18 2.62 -12.70
CA ALA A 430 -5.42 2.33 -13.42
C ALA A 430 -5.73 0.82 -13.55
N ALA A 431 -4.85 -0.06 -13.06
CA ALA A 431 -5.12 -1.51 -13.10
C ALA A 431 -6.23 -1.86 -12.09
N PRO A 432 -7.30 -2.57 -12.52
CA PRO A 432 -8.37 -2.99 -11.63
C PRO A 432 -7.83 -3.74 -10.41
N GLY A 433 -8.34 -3.39 -9.23
CA GLY A 433 -7.91 -4.00 -7.96
C GLY A 433 -6.49 -3.69 -7.51
N CYS A 434 -5.70 -2.89 -8.24
CA CYS A 434 -4.30 -2.63 -7.88
C CYS A 434 -4.16 -1.57 -6.78
N PHE A 435 -4.78 -0.41 -6.98
CA PHE A 435 -4.78 0.77 -6.10
C PHE A 435 -3.40 1.28 -5.65
N GLY A 436 -2.33 0.85 -6.31
CA GLY A 436 -0.98 1.33 -6.05
C GLY A 436 -0.78 2.77 -6.49
N THR A 437 0.29 3.39 -5.98
CA THR A 437 0.73 4.74 -6.38
C THR A 437 1.79 4.62 -7.47
N ALA A 438 1.69 5.44 -8.50
CA ALA A 438 2.62 5.45 -9.62
C ALA A 438 3.55 6.67 -9.53
N ALA A 439 4.84 6.47 -9.77
CA ALA A 439 5.83 7.54 -9.80
C ALA A 439 6.69 7.43 -11.08
N PRO A 440 7.30 8.52 -11.57
CA PRO A 440 8.17 8.45 -12.73
C PRO A 440 9.33 7.47 -12.50
N VAL A 441 9.69 6.69 -13.52
CA VAL A 441 10.76 5.67 -13.41
C VAL A 441 12.14 6.25 -13.12
N LYS A 442 12.35 7.51 -13.51
CA LYS A 442 13.56 8.31 -13.25
C LYS A 442 13.26 9.80 -13.42
N PRO A 443 14.13 10.70 -12.93
CA PRO A 443 14.02 12.13 -13.18
C PRO A 443 13.80 12.46 -14.66
N GLY A 444 12.79 13.29 -14.93
CA GLY A 444 12.43 13.74 -16.29
C GLY A 444 11.71 12.71 -17.15
N SER A 445 11.36 11.53 -16.61
CA SER A 445 10.59 10.54 -17.35
C SER A 445 9.10 10.88 -17.38
N THR A 446 8.47 10.73 -18.54
CA THR A 446 7.01 10.76 -18.72
C THR A 446 6.35 9.40 -18.53
N LEU A 447 7.14 8.38 -18.17
CA LEU A 447 6.68 7.02 -17.89
C LEU A 447 6.58 6.82 -16.38
N LEU A 448 5.35 6.64 -15.91
CA LEU A 448 5.07 6.30 -14.51
C LEU A 448 5.13 4.78 -14.35
N GLU A 449 5.61 4.31 -13.20
CA GLU A 449 5.63 2.90 -12.78
C GLU A 449 4.85 2.77 -11.47
N CYS A 450 3.91 1.83 -11.43
CA CYS A 450 3.14 1.52 -10.23
C CYS A 450 4.02 0.78 -9.21
N ASN A 451 4.01 1.26 -7.97
CA ASN A 451 4.80 0.69 -6.89
C ASN A 451 4.33 -0.68 -6.38
N VAL A 452 3.11 -1.09 -6.75
CA VAL A 452 2.50 -2.36 -6.33
C VAL A 452 2.62 -3.43 -7.42
N CYS A 453 2.18 -3.14 -8.65
CA CYS A 453 2.15 -4.13 -9.72
C CYS A 453 3.28 -3.98 -10.76
N GLY A 454 4.08 -2.91 -10.69
CA GLY A 454 5.13 -2.62 -11.67
C GLY A 454 4.62 -2.22 -13.06
N ARG A 455 3.29 -2.16 -13.28
CA ARG A 455 2.73 -1.69 -14.55
C ARG A 455 3.16 -0.26 -14.80
N THR A 456 3.55 0.02 -16.04
CA THR A 456 3.91 1.35 -16.48
C THR A 456 2.75 2.04 -17.20
N ARG A 457 2.73 3.37 -17.16
CA ARG A 457 1.77 4.21 -17.88
C ARG A 457 2.47 5.46 -18.39
N SER A 458 2.36 5.71 -19.69
CA SER A 458 2.88 6.91 -20.34
C SER A 458 1.93 8.11 -20.19
N GLU A 459 2.47 9.33 -20.32
CA GLU A 459 1.65 10.55 -20.37
C GLU A 459 0.57 10.47 -21.48
N ARG A 460 0.89 9.88 -22.63
CA ARG A 460 -0.07 9.72 -23.75
C ARG A 460 -1.24 8.81 -23.38
N GLU A 461 -0.99 7.72 -22.65
CA GLU A 461 -2.04 6.82 -22.18
C GLU A 461 -2.91 7.51 -21.13
N PHE A 462 -2.28 8.25 -20.20
CA PHE A 462 -2.99 9.07 -19.22
C PHE A 462 -3.93 10.08 -19.88
N LEU A 463 -3.47 10.83 -20.89
CA LEU A 463 -4.30 11.80 -21.61
C LEU A 463 -5.53 11.15 -22.27
N ARG A 464 -5.35 9.98 -22.89
CA ARG A 464 -6.47 9.20 -23.47
C ARG A 464 -7.45 8.68 -22.41
N GLU A 465 -6.97 8.32 -21.23
CA GLU A 465 -7.82 7.94 -20.10
C GLU A 465 -8.61 9.14 -19.57
N LEU A 466 -7.96 10.31 -19.47
CA LEU A 466 -8.58 11.55 -19.04
C LEU A 466 -9.70 11.98 -20.00
N GLU A 467 -9.44 11.99 -21.31
CA GLU A 467 -10.45 12.28 -22.34
C GLU A 467 -11.66 11.35 -22.24
N ARG A 468 -11.42 10.04 -22.05
CA ARG A 468 -12.48 9.04 -21.85
C ARG A 468 -13.29 9.31 -20.58
N SER A 469 -12.64 9.64 -19.47
CA SER A 469 -13.32 9.97 -18.20
C SER A 469 -14.19 11.22 -18.33
N GLN A 470 -13.73 12.24 -19.07
CA GLN A 470 -14.52 13.45 -19.35
C GLN A 470 -15.74 13.14 -20.22
N GLN A 471 -15.57 12.34 -21.28
CA GLN A 471 -16.68 11.92 -22.15
C GLN A 471 -17.74 11.12 -21.38
N GLN A 472 -17.32 10.18 -20.52
CA GLN A 472 -18.23 9.40 -19.68
C GLN A 472 -19.01 10.28 -18.71
N GLN A 473 -18.35 11.25 -18.07
CA GLN A 473 -19.02 12.18 -17.17
C GLN A 473 -20.05 13.05 -17.90
N LEU A 474 -19.71 13.54 -19.10
CA LEU A 474 -20.65 14.31 -19.93
C LEU A 474 -21.87 13.47 -20.31
N GLN A 475 -21.67 12.20 -20.69
CA GLN A 475 -22.76 11.28 -20.98
C GLN A 475 -23.66 11.04 -19.76
N LEU A 476 -23.08 10.83 -18.58
CA LEU A 476 -23.84 10.65 -17.34
C LEU A 476 -24.66 11.89 -16.99
N GLN A 477 -24.08 13.09 -17.14
CA GLN A 477 -24.80 14.35 -16.93
C GLN A 477 -25.98 14.51 -17.90
N LEU A 478 -25.80 14.17 -19.18
CA LEU A 478 -26.88 14.20 -20.16
C LEU A 478 -27.99 13.21 -19.81
N GLN A 479 -27.64 12.00 -19.35
CA GLN A 479 -28.62 11.01 -18.88
C GLN A 479 -29.40 11.49 -17.66
N LEU A 480 -28.73 12.11 -16.68
CA LEU A 480 -29.38 12.70 -15.50
C LEU A 480 -30.30 13.87 -15.87
N GLN A 481 -29.90 14.72 -16.82
CA GLN A 481 -30.74 15.79 -17.33
C GLN A 481 -31.99 15.24 -18.07
N GLN A 482 -31.82 14.17 -18.86
CA GLN A 482 -32.94 13.49 -19.50
C GLN A 482 -33.91 12.92 -18.46
N LYS A 483 -33.40 12.20 -17.44
CA LYS A 483 -34.22 11.67 -16.33
C LYS A 483 -34.96 12.76 -15.56
N LYS A 484 -34.33 13.90 -15.28
CA LYS A 484 -34.98 15.06 -14.61
C LYS A 484 -36.03 15.75 -15.48
N SER A 485 -35.95 15.62 -16.81
CA SER A 485 -36.95 16.20 -17.73
C SER A 485 -38.17 15.30 -17.96
N THR A 486 -38.03 13.98 -17.80
CA THR A 486 -39.13 13.02 -17.88
C THR A 486 -39.93 12.88 -16.59
N THR A 487 -39.39 13.28 -15.43
CA THR A 487 -40.07 13.24 -14.10
C THR A 487 -40.82 14.51 -13.72
N ARG A 488 -40.92 15.53 -14.60
CA ARG A 488 -41.79 16.69 -14.33
C ARG A 488 -43.27 16.26 -14.35
N PRO A 489 -44.05 16.48 -13.28
CA PRO A 489 -45.45 16.08 -13.25
C PRO A 489 -46.22 16.84 -14.33
N ARG A 490 -46.96 16.12 -15.17
CA ARG A 490 -47.97 16.71 -16.06
C ARG A 490 -48.94 17.50 -15.18
N SER A 491 -48.95 18.83 -15.30
CA SER A 491 -49.96 19.65 -14.66
C SER A 491 -51.33 19.19 -15.16
N VAL A 492 -52.12 18.57 -14.28
CA VAL A 492 -53.52 18.25 -14.54
C VAL A 492 -54.24 19.59 -14.72
N ARG A 493 -54.78 19.80 -15.92
CA ARG A 493 -55.61 20.95 -16.28
C ARG A 493 -57.06 20.54 -16.37
#